data_AF-A0A931WWJ4-F1
#
_entry.id   AF-A0A931WWJ4-F1
#
_cell.length_a   1.000
_cell.length_b   1.000
_cell.length_c   1.000
_cell.angle_alpha   90.00
_cell.angle_beta   90.00
_cell.angle_gamma   90.00
#
_symmetry.space_group_name_H-M   'P 1'
#
loop_
_entity.id
_entity.type
_entity.pdbx_description
1 polymer ?
#
loop_
_entity_poly.entity_id
_entity_poly.type
_entity_poly.pdbx_seq_one_letter_code
_entity_poly.pdbx_strand_id
1 'polypeptide(L)'
;MSQAAAKRFFIHDLHVKAGARLGAFGEWEVPLYYSSILEEHEAVRTAAGVFDISHMGEFFVTGREARGFLDFLLPRRVNRLVDGKALYAPLLNEKGGIVDDLIVYQIGLEKFLLIVNAGNIEKDFEWIRYYLPTGVTLENVSDQKFLFALQGPRAQEIVEALFHCDFGSLRYYHFLPLKTDWGELFVSRTGYTGEDGFEILGDRPKAGPFWQALFEAGRPFSLRPAGFGARDTLRLEAGMPLYGQDLDDTTSAVEAGLEWAVDFDKQNFVGRERNFREKAAGPSRKLIGFEMAERGIPRHGFTIEKGGRSLGPVTSGGFAPTLKKNIGLGYVPLEESTLGNEFEIIIRGGPVRARVVRFPFYKRNK
;
A
#
# COMPACT_ATOMS: atom_id res chain seq x y z
N MET A 1 -6.76 20.73 24.14
CA MET A 1 -6.96 19.31 23.77
C MET A 1 -5.67 18.60 24.08
N SER A 2 -5.70 17.61 24.98
CA SER A 2 -4.54 16.76 25.29
C SER A 2 -4.06 16.13 23.97
N GLN A 3 -2.84 16.44 23.54
CA GLN A 3 -2.21 15.72 22.44
C GLN A 3 -1.97 14.30 22.95
N ALA A 4 -2.77 13.34 22.49
CA ALA A 4 -2.50 11.94 22.78
C ALA A 4 -1.06 11.64 22.34
N ALA A 5 -0.29 10.94 23.18
CA ALA A 5 1.08 10.57 22.83
C ALA A 5 1.08 9.73 21.54
N ALA A 6 1.97 10.05 20.60
CA ALA A 6 2.08 9.30 19.36
C ALA A 6 2.41 7.82 19.62
N LYS A 7 1.77 6.91 18.87
CA LYS A 7 2.06 5.48 18.89
C LYS A 7 3.46 5.24 18.34
N ARG A 8 4.19 4.26 18.89
CA ARG A 8 5.58 3.93 18.50
C ARG A 8 5.68 2.50 18.03
N PHE A 9 6.58 2.25 17.07
CA PHE A 9 6.94 0.90 16.63
C PHE A 9 7.56 0.07 17.76
N PHE A 10 7.41 -1.26 17.69
CA PHE A 10 7.94 -2.16 18.71
C PHE A 10 9.46 -2.15 18.79
N ILE A 11 10.12 -1.98 17.65
CA ILE A 11 11.58 -1.89 17.54
C ILE A 11 12.05 -0.42 17.45
N HIS A 12 11.31 0.52 18.02
CA HIS A 12 11.63 1.96 18.01
C HIS A 12 13.06 2.26 18.44
N ASP A 13 13.55 1.64 19.52
CA ASP A 13 14.93 1.81 19.98
C ASP A 13 15.97 1.35 18.94
N LEU A 14 15.66 0.31 18.15
CA LEU A 14 16.52 -0.12 17.05
C LEU A 14 16.54 0.91 15.91
N HIS A 15 15.41 1.54 15.62
CA HIS A 15 15.35 2.64 14.65
C HIS A 15 16.20 3.83 15.09
N VAL A 16 16.08 4.24 16.35
CA VAL A 16 16.90 5.32 16.92
C VAL A 16 18.38 4.96 16.87
N LYS A 17 18.75 3.75 17.29
CA LYS A 17 20.15 3.26 17.24
C LYS A 17 20.71 3.18 15.83
N ALA A 18 19.86 2.90 14.83
CA ALA A 18 20.22 2.90 13.42
C ALA A 18 20.28 4.31 12.80
N GLY A 19 20.08 5.38 13.60
CA GLY A 19 20.18 6.76 13.14
C GLY A 19 18.92 7.32 12.48
N ALA A 20 17.75 6.68 12.69
CA ALA A 20 16.50 7.14 12.09
C ALA A 20 16.17 8.59 12.51
N ARG A 21 15.85 9.42 11.51
CA ARG A 21 15.11 10.65 11.72
C ARG A 21 13.63 10.33 11.85
N LEU A 22 13.11 10.43 13.07
CA LEU A 22 11.71 10.18 13.36
C LEU A 22 10.82 11.37 12.97
N GLY A 23 9.56 11.09 12.64
CA GLY A 23 8.52 12.07 12.35
C GLY A 23 7.12 11.48 12.48
N ALA A 24 6.09 12.31 12.26
CA ALA A 24 4.69 11.88 12.41
C ALA A 24 4.12 11.35 11.09
N PHE A 25 3.38 10.24 11.17
CA PHE A 25 2.52 9.72 10.11
C PHE A 25 1.20 9.24 10.73
N GLY A 26 0.14 10.02 10.55
CA GLY A 26 -1.10 9.82 11.31
C GLY A 26 -0.84 9.90 12.81
N GLU A 27 -1.25 8.87 13.55
CA GLU A 27 -1.03 8.75 15.00
C GLU A 27 0.33 8.16 15.37
N TRP A 28 1.15 7.74 14.39
CA TRP A 28 2.41 7.03 14.62
C TRP A 28 3.63 7.94 14.52
N GLU A 29 4.61 7.71 15.39
CA GLU A 29 5.99 8.18 15.25
C GLU A 29 6.77 7.15 14.43
N VAL A 30 7.19 7.55 13.22
CA VAL A 30 7.75 6.65 12.20
C VAL A 30 9.17 7.08 11.79
N PRO A 31 10.04 6.16 11.35
CA PRO A 31 11.30 6.52 10.71
C PRO A 31 11.03 7.16 9.35
N LEU A 32 11.24 8.48 9.22
CA LEU A 32 11.10 9.17 7.94
C LEU A 32 12.21 8.77 6.97
N TYR A 33 13.43 8.67 7.48
CA TYR A 33 14.64 8.20 6.79
C TYR A 33 15.72 7.88 7.84
N TYR A 34 16.74 7.11 7.46
CA TYR A 34 17.93 6.75 8.22
C TYR A 34 19.19 7.44 7.70
N SER A 35 19.32 7.60 6.38
CA SER A 35 20.43 8.33 5.75
C SER A 35 19.92 9.51 4.94
N SER A 36 19.22 9.23 3.84
CA SER A 36 18.40 10.21 3.12
C SER A 36 17.36 9.48 2.28
N ILE A 37 16.25 10.17 2.00
CA ILE A 37 15.17 9.63 1.15
C ILE A 37 15.72 9.19 -0.22
N LEU A 38 16.66 9.94 -0.80
CA LEU A 38 17.24 9.64 -2.11
C LEU A 38 18.12 8.38 -2.07
N GLU A 39 18.98 8.25 -1.06
CA GLU A 39 19.87 7.09 -0.92
C GLU A 39 19.12 5.80 -0.59
N GLU A 40 18.05 5.89 0.20
CA GLU A 40 17.19 4.76 0.54
C GLU A 40 16.31 4.33 -0.64
N HIS A 41 15.77 5.29 -1.39
CA HIS A 41 15.07 5.03 -2.64
C HIS A 41 15.98 4.29 -3.63
N GLU A 42 17.19 4.82 -3.84
CA GLU A 42 18.18 4.20 -4.73
C GLU A 42 18.56 2.79 -4.27
N ALA A 43 18.72 2.59 -2.94
CA ALA A 43 19.01 1.27 -2.40
C ALA A 43 17.92 0.25 -2.73
N VAL A 44 16.63 0.62 -2.64
CA VAL A 44 15.53 -0.26 -3.05
C VAL A 44 15.54 -0.51 -4.56
N ARG A 45 15.84 0.50 -5.38
CA ARG A 45 15.88 0.35 -6.85
C ARG A 45 17.04 -0.52 -7.35
N THR A 46 18.18 -0.48 -6.67
CA THR A 46 19.44 -1.08 -7.17
C THR A 46 19.92 -2.28 -6.37
N ALA A 47 19.50 -2.41 -5.12
CA ALA A 47 19.93 -3.45 -4.21
C ALA A 47 18.73 -4.00 -3.40
N ALA A 48 18.62 -3.64 -2.13
CA ALA A 48 17.46 -3.89 -1.30
C ALA A 48 17.33 -2.86 -0.18
N GLY A 49 16.09 -2.55 0.18
CA GLY A 49 15.72 -1.82 1.40
C GLY A 49 14.74 -2.61 2.24
N VAL A 50 14.84 -2.50 3.56
CA VAL A 50 13.84 -3.05 4.50
C VAL A 50 13.09 -1.93 5.20
N PHE A 51 11.76 -2.03 5.20
CA PHE A 51 10.84 -1.12 5.87
C PHE A 51 10.22 -1.81 7.07
N ASP A 52 10.17 -1.13 8.21
CA ASP A 52 9.28 -1.53 9.30
C ASP A 52 7.87 -1.00 9.02
N ILE A 53 6.96 -1.93 8.71
CA ILE A 53 5.55 -1.63 8.44
C ILE A 53 4.63 -2.25 9.48
N SER A 54 5.13 -2.52 10.69
CA SER A 54 4.36 -3.08 11.82
C SER A 54 3.29 -2.14 12.42
N HIS A 55 3.02 -1.02 11.74
CA HIS A 55 1.93 -0.10 12.05
C HIS A 55 0.65 -0.48 11.28
N MET A 56 0.76 -1.31 10.23
CA MET A 56 -0.38 -1.87 9.49
C MET A 56 -1.27 -2.71 10.43
N GLY A 57 -2.54 -2.87 10.06
CA GLY A 57 -3.46 -3.69 10.82
C GLY A 57 -3.52 -5.12 10.32
N GLU A 58 -3.69 -6.07 11.25
CA GLU A 58 -3.82 -7.49 10.94
C GLU A 58 -5.09 -8.08 11.57
N PHE A 59 -6.01 -8.56 10.74
CA PHE A 59 -7.24 -9.21 11.19
C PHE A 59 -7.30 -10.67 10.77
N PHE A 60 -7.67 -11.56 11.69
CA PHE A 60 -8.08 -12.91 11.34
C PHE A 60 -9.59 -12.99 11.16
N VAL A 61 -10.02 -13.58 10.05
CA VAL A 61 -11.41 -13.95 9.78
C VAL A 61 -11.49 -15.46 9.70
N THR A 62 -12.19 -16.08 10.66
CA THR A 62 -12.19 -17.55 10.81
C THR A 62 -13.60 -18.11 10.87
N GLY A 63 -13.83 -19.25 10.22
CA GLY A 63 -15.10 -19.99 10.25
C GLY A 63 -15.49 -20.52 8.88
N ARG A 64 -16.40 -21.51 8.87
CA ARG A 64 -16.90 -22.17 7.64
C ARG A 64 -17.42 -21.18 6.59
N GLU A 65 -18.14 -20.15 7.04
CA GLU A 65 -18.74 -19.13 6.17
C GLU A 65 -17.79 -17.95 5.88
N ALA A 66 -16.56 -17.94 6.41
CA ALA A 66 -15.63 -16.81 6.27
C ALA A 66 -15.34 -16.48 4.81
N ARG A 67 -15.22 -17.51 3.96
CA ARG A 67 -15.01 -17.31 2.52
C ARG A 67 -16.20 -16.63 1.86
N GLY A 68 -17.41 -17.14 2.10
CA GLY A 68 -18.64 -16.59 1.53
C GLY A 68 -18.90 -15.17 2.01
N PHE A 69 -18.63 -14.91 3.30
CA PHE A 69 -18.67 -13.60 3.91
C PHE A 69 -17.70 -12.61 3.23
N LEU A 70 -16.42 -12.96 3.10
CA LEU A 70 -15.44 -12.09 2.44
C LEU A 70 -15.74 -11.92 0.94
N ASP A 71 -16.28 -12.94 0.27
CA ASP A 71 -16.77 -12.81 -1.10
C ASP A 71 -18.01 -11.91 -1.18
N PHE A 72 -18.87 -11.82 -0.18
CA PHE A 72 -19.93 -10.83 -0.16
C PHE A 72 -19.41 -9.41 0.13
N LEU A 73 -18.49 -9.28 1.08
CA LEU A 73 -17.99 -7.99 1.54
C LEU A 73 -17.11 -7.30 0.49
N LEU A 74 -16.31 -8.06 -0.25
CA LEU A 74 -15.31 -7.52 -1.18
C LEU A 74 -15.76 -7.60 -2.65
N PRO A 75 -15.42 -6.59 -3.47
CA PRO A 75 -15.76 -6.58 -4.89
C PRO A 75 -14.98 -7.61 -5.71
N ARG A 76 -13.94 -8.21 -5.15
CA ARG A 76 -13.10 -9.23 -5.82
C ARG A 76 -13.56 -10.64 -5.47
N ARG A 77 -13.37 -11.62 -6.36
CA ARG A 77 -13.71 -13.02 -6.08
C ARG A 77 -12.73 -13.67 -5.11
N VAL A 78 -13.11 -13.72 -3.84
CA VAL A 78 -12.37 -14.44 -2.79
C VAL A 78 -12.49 -15.95 -2.99
N ASN A 79 -13.57 -16.42 -3.62
CA ASN A 79 -13.73 -17.83 -4.02
C ASN A 79 -12.64 -18.34 -4.98
N ARG A 80 -11.91 -17.46 -5.67
CA ARG A 80 -10.76 -17.82 -6.52
C ARG A 80 -9.42 -17.84 -5.78
N LEU A 81 -9.40 -17.51 -4.49
CA LEU A 81 -8.25 -17.78 -3.64
C LEU A 81 -8.14 -19.29 -3.44
N VAL A 82 -6.93 -19.78 -3.71
CA VAL A 82 -6.48 -21.10 -3.29
C VAL A 82 -5.51 -20.90 -2.13
N ASP A 83 -5.27 -21.95 -1.38
CA ASP A 83 -4.27 -21.92 -0.30
C ASP A 83 -2.91 -21.46 -0.84
N GLY A 84 -2.20 -20.64 -0.06
CA GLY A 84 -0.94 -20.03 -0.47
C GLY A 84 -1.08 -18.79 -1.37
N LYS A 85 -2.30 -18.29 -1.65
CA LYS A 85 -2.53 -17.11 -2.52
C LYS A 85 -3.14 -15.94 -1.75
N ALA A 86 -2.75 -14.73 -2.17
CA ALA A 86 -3.28 -13.47 -1.71
C ALA A 86 -4.04 -12.73 -2.82
N LEU A 87 -4.86 -11.75 -2.45
CA LEU A 87 -5.43 -10.77 -3.39
C LEU A 87 -5.53 -9.38 -2.75
N TYR A 88 -5.33 -8.35 -3.56
CA TYR A 88 -5.69 -6.98 -3.23
C TYR A 88 -7.16 -6.75 -3.51
N ALA A 89 -7.86 -6.04 -2.63
CA ALA A 89 -9.24 -5.61 -2.87
C ALA A 89 -9.52 -4.27 -2.15
N PRO A 90 -10.24 -3.33 -2.79
CA PRO A 90 -10.84 -2.23 -2.06
C PRO A 90 -12.00 -2.75 -1.20
N LEU A 91 -12.03 -2.34 0.06
CA LEU A 91 -13.17 -2.48 0.97
C LEU A 91 -14.12 -1.31 0.71
N LEU A 92 -15.35 -1.59 0.31
CA LEU A 92 -16.30 -0.55 -0.12
C LEU A 92 -17.35 -0.26 0.95
N ASN A 93 -17.83 0.97 0.98
CA ASN A 93 -19.06 1.33 1.69
C ASN A 93 -20.30 1.05 0.83
N GLU A 94 -21.48 1.13 1.41
CA GLU A 94 -22.76 0.88 0.70
C GLU A 94 -22.98 1.81 -0.50
N LYS A 95 -22.39 3.02 -0.48
CA LYS A 95 -22.45 4.00 -1.58
C LYS A 95 -21.40 3.73 -2.66
N GLY A 96 -20.57 2.69 -2.51
CA GLY A 96 -19.53 2.29 -3.45
C GLY A 96 -18.26 3.14 -3.42
N GLY A 97 -18.06 3.95 -2.37
CA GLY A 97 -16.78 4.59 -2.09
C GLY A 97 -15.86 3.66 -1.27
N ILE A 98 -14.56 3.96 -1.25
CA ILE A 98 -13.53 3.08 -0.68
C ILE A 98 -13.35 3.40 0.81
N VAL A 99 -13.70 2.45 1.68
CA VAL A 99 -13.43 2.49 3.12
C VAL A 99 -11.96 2.23 3.41
N ASP A 100 -11.37 1.25 2.72
CA ASP A 100 -9.93 0.97 2.76
C ASP A 100 -9.51 0.20 1.51
N ASP A 101 -8.20 0.06 1.29
CA ASP A 101 -7.64 -0.94 0.38
C ASP A 101 -6.76 -1.94 1.14
N LEU A 102 -7.04 -3.23 0.97
CA LEU A 102 -6.47 -4.29 1.80
C LEU A 102 -5.95 -5.47 0.99
N ILE A 103 -5.14 -6.31 1.65
CA ILE A 103 -4.72 -7.60 1.11
C ILE A 103 -5.37 -8.73 1.92
N VAL A 104 -6.04 -9.64 1.21
CA VAL A 104 -6.64 -10.85 1.75
C VAL A 104 -5.72 -12.03 1.46
N TYR A 105 -5.34 -12.77 2.49
CA TYR A 105 -4.62 -14.03 2.40
C TYR A 105 -5.52 -15.16 2.85
N GLN A 106 -5.63 -16.23 2.05
CA GLN A 106 -6.25 -17.46 2.53
C GLN A 106 -5.16 -18.31 3.19
N ILE A 107 -5.15 -18.37 4.52
CA ILE A 107 -4.08 -19.04 5.32
C ILE A 107 -4.51 -20.39 5.89
N GLY A 108 -5.67 -20.88 5.46
CA GLY A 108 -6.25 -22.16 5.81
C GLY A 108 -7.59 -22.33 5.08
N LEU A 109 -8.22 -23.49 5.22
CA LEU A 109 -9.50 -23.75 4.56
C LEU A 109 -10.61 -22.78 5.02
N GLU A 110 -10.62 -22.47 6.31
CA GLU A 110 -11.62 -21.66 6.99
C GLU A 110 -10.99 -20.45 7.71
N LYS A 111 -9.77 -20.05 7.33
CA LYS A 111 -9.01 -18.98 7.99
C LYS A 111 -8.39 -18.04 6.97
N PHE A 112 -8.67 -16.74 7.14
CA PHE A 112 -8.15 -15.67 6.31
C PHE A 112 -7.44 -14.65 7.17
N LEU A 113 -6.39 -14.04 6.61
CA LEU A 113 -5.69 -12.90 7.18
C LEU A 113 -5.93 -11.68 6.28
N LEU A 114 -6.34 -10.57 6.90
CA LEU A 114 -6.49 -9.28 6.25
C LEU A 114 -5.36 -8.36 6.73
N ILE A 115 -4.66 -7.73 5.79
CA ILE A 115 -3.72 -6.64 6.07
C ILE A 115 -4.38 -5.34 5.63
N VAL A 116 -4.62 -4.43 6.57
CA VAL A 116 -5.34 -3.15 6.39
C VAL A 116 -4.45 -1.95 6.70
N ASN A 117 -4.82 -0.75 6.22
CA ASN A 117 -4.03 0.45 6.47
C ASN A 117 -4.06 0.89 7.94
N ALA A 118 -2.91 1.34 8.45
CA ALA A 118 -2.72 1.74 9.83
C ALA A 118 -3.72 2.81 10.34
N GLY A 119 -4.09 3.76 9.47
CA GLY A 119 -5.04 4.83 9.80
C GLY A 119 -6.49 4.39 9.86
N ASN A 120 -6.80 3.18 9.36
CA ASN A 120 -8.15 2.68 9.21
C ASN A 120 -8.45 1.46 10.10
N ILE A 121 -7.50 0.95 10.89
CA ILE A 121 -7.66 -0.27 11.69
C ILE A 121 -9.02 -0.31 12.44
N GLU A 122 -9.34 0.71 13.23
CA GLU A 122 -10.58 0.73 14.01
C GLU A 122 -11.82 0.82 13.10
N LYS A 123 -11.76 1.68 12.08
CA LYS A 123 -12.84 1.89 11.12
C LYS A 123 -13.16 0.60 10.36
N ASP A 124 -12.13 -0.09 9.89
CA ASP A 124 -12.24 -1.31 9.11
C ASP A 124 -12.70 -2.47 9.98
N PHE A 125 -12.19 -2.58 11.20
CA PHE A 125 -12.62 -3.61 12.14
C PHE A 125 -14.12 -3.50 12.42
N GLU A 126 -14.62 -2.30 12.73
CA GLU A 126 -16.04 -2.09 12.98
C GLU A 126 -16.88 -2.23 11.71
N TRP A 127 -16.38 -1.82 10.54
CA TRP A 127 -17.06 -2.02 9.26
C TRP A 127 -17.20 -3.50 8.89
N ILE A 128 -16.13 -4.30 9.03
CA ILE A 128 -16.16 -5.74 8.78
C ILE A 128 -17.05 -6.43 9.81
N ARG A 129 -16.96 -6.03 11.09
CA ARG A 129 -17.78 -6.55 12.18
C ARG A 129 -19.27 -6.31 11.96
N TYR A 130 -19.65 -5.18 11.40
CA TYR A 130 -21.05 -4.85 11.11
C TYR A 130 -21.73 -5.89 10.20
N TYR A 131 -21.00 -6.45 9.23
CA TYR A 131 -21.50 -7.49 8.32
C TYR A 131 -21.20 -8.93 8.78
N LEU A 132 -20.61 -9.11 9.96
CA LEU A 132 -20.10 -10.42 10.41
C LEU A 132 -21.27 -11.42 10.62
N PRO A 133 -21.32 -12.53 9.88
CA PRO A 133 -22.39 -13.52 10.05
C PRO A 133 -22.14 -14.41 11.26
N THR A 134 -23.21 -15.07 11.72
CA THR A 134 -23.13 -16.09 12.77
C THR A 134 -22.15 -17.20 12.39
N GLY A 135 -21.26 -17.58 13.31
CA GLY A 135 -20.29 -18.65 13.11
C GLY A 135 -18.99 -18.24 12.42
N VAL A 136 -18.83 -16.95 12.08
CA VAL A 136 -17.55 -16.36 11.67
C VAL A 136 -17.03 -15.48 12.80
N THR A 137 -15.75 -15.61 13.12
CA THR A 137 -15.05 -14.74 14.08
C THR A 137 -14.17 -13.74 13.35
N LEU A 138 -14.10 -12.52 13.90
CA LEU A 138 -13.18 -11.48 13.50
C LEU A 138 -12.30 -11.13 14.71
N GLU A 139 -10.99 -11.25 14.55
CA GLU A 139 -10.01 -10.97 15.60
C GLU A 139 -9.00 -9.94 15.12
N ASN A 140 -8.78 -8.89 15.91
CA ASN A 140 -7.72 -7.92 15.67
C ASN A 140 -6.44 -8.35 16.39
N VAL A 141 -5.41 -8.71 15.63
CA VAL A 141 -4.10 -9.13 16.15
C VAL A 141 -2.99 -8.14 15.81
N SER A 142 -3.35 -6.92 15.38
CA SER A 142 -2.39 -5.87 15.02
C SER A 142 -1.40 -5.59 16.16
N ASP A 143 -1.90 -5.71 17.40
CA ASP A 143 -1.09 -5.51 18.58
C ASP A 143 -0.20 -6.71 18.98
N GLN A 144 -0.11 -7.74 18.15
CA GLN A 144 0.60 -8.98 18.46
C GLN A 144 1.65 -9.33 17.41
N LYS A 145 1.66 -8.63 16.27
CA LYS A 145 2.49 -8.95 15.11
C LYS A 145 3.55 -7.88 14.84
N PHE A 146 4.57 -8.28 14.11
CA PHE A 146 5.44 -7.38 13.37
C PHE A 146 5.30 -7.68 11.89
N LEU A 147 5.50 -6.68 11.04
CA LEU A 147 5.49 -6.82 9.59
C LEU A 147 6.66 -6.02 9.00
N PHE A 148 7.60 -6.70 8.35
CA PHE A 148 8.72 -6.07 7.66
C PHE A 148 8.63 -6.29 6.16
N ALA A 149 8.84 -5.24 5.37
CA ALA A 149 8.87 -5.32 3.92
C ALA A 149 10.31 -5.23 3.43
N LEU A 150 10.85 -6.33 2.91
CA LEU A 150 12.14 -6.39 2.23
C LEU A 150 11.91 -6.24 0.72
N GLN A 151 12.45 -5.18 0.11
CA GLN A 151 12.08 -4.77 -1.24
C GLN A 151 13.33 -4.42 -2.04
N GLY A 152 13.35 -4.80 -3.33
CA GLY A 152 14.44 -4.50 -4.26
C GLY A 152 14.91 -5.73 -5.05
N PRO A 153 15.73 -5.54 -6.10
CA PRO A 153 16.17 -6.62 -6.98
C PRO A 153 16.97 -7.72 -6.26
N ARG A 154 17.63 -7.42 -5.14
CA ARG A 154 18.38 -8.40 -4.33
C ARG A 154 17.54 -9.03 -3.20
N ALA A 155 16.27 -8.68 -3.08
CA ALA A 155 15.41 -9.14 -1.98
C ALA A 155 15.32 -10.67 -1.91
N GLN A 156 15.24 -11.35 -3.06
CA GLN A 156 15.15 -12.81 -3.11
C GLN A 156 16.42 -13.47 -2.56
N GLU A 157 17.60 -13.05 -2.99
CA GLU A 157 18.86 -13.62 -2.50
C GLU A 157 19.02 -13.44 -0.98
N ILE A 158 18.50 -12.33 -0.43
CA ILE A 158 18.55 -12.06 1.00
C ILE A 158 17.63 -13.01 1.78
N VAL A 159 16.37 -13.24 1.35
CA VAL A 159 15.49 -14.20 2.03
C VAL A 159 15.99 -15.64 1.89
N GLU A 160 16.56 -16.00 0.74
CA GLU A 160 17.16 -17.32 0.54
C GLU A 160 18.40 -17.52 1.43
N ALA A 161 19.23 -16.48 1.59
CA ALA A 161 20.36 -16.50 2.52
C ALA A 161 19.92 -16.58 3.98
N LEU A 162 18.82 -15.92 4.35
CA LEU A 162 18.28 -15.90 5.71
C LEU A 162 17.64 -17.24 6.11
N PHE A 163 16.88 -17.86 5.20
CA PHE A 163 16.10 -19.07 5.51
C PHE A 163 16.73 -20.37 4.99
N HIS A 164 17.79 -20.27 4.19
CA HIS A 164 18.46 -21.42 3.57
C HIS A 164 17.51 -22.30 2.73
N CYS A 165 16.54 -21.69 2.05
CA CYS A 165 15.59 -22.36 1.16
C CYS A 165 15.28 -21.51 -0.08
N ASP A 166 14.81 -22.15 -1.15
CA ASP A 166 14.45 -21.49 -2.42
C ASP A 166 13.13 -20.72 -2.31
N PHE A 167 13.15 -19.45 -2.75
CA PHE A 167 11.95 -18.63 -2.91
C PHE A 167 11.61 -18.34 -4.37
N GLY A 168 12.38 -18.86 -5.33
CA GLY A 168 12.16 -18.66 -6.76
C GLY A 168 10.79 -19.17 -7.23
N SER A 169 10.30 -20.25 -6.61
CA SER A 169 8.96 -20.80 -6.90
C SER A 169 7.80 -20.00 -6.29
N LEU A 170 8.06 -19.15 -5.28
CA LEU A 170 7.02 -18.32 -4.66
C LEU A 170 6.64 -17.19 -5.61
N ARG A 171 5.46 -17.31 -6.23
CA ARG A 171 4.97 -16.33 -7.23
C ARG A 171 4.48 -15.05 -6.55
N TYR A 172 4.41 -13.95 -7.30
CA TYR A 172 3.79 -12.69 -6.85
C TYR A 172 2.37 -12.93 -6.29
N TYR A 173 2.02 -12.25 -5.19
CA TYR A 173 0.77 -12.46 -4.45
C TYR A 173 0.55 -13.92 -3.99
N HIS A 174 1.63 -14.65 -3.71
CA HIS A 174 1.60 -15.90 -2.97
C HIS A 174 2.39 -15.74 -1.67
N PHE A 175 2.13 -16.63 -0.73
CA PHE A 175 2.80 -16.65 0.56
C PHE A 175 3.22 -18.07 0.94
N LEU A 176 4.16 -18.15 1.88
CA LEU A 176 4.69 -19.38 2.43
C LEU A 176 4.78 -19.26 3.97
N PRO A 177 4.04 -20.08 4.74
CA PRO A 177 4.27 -20.23 6.17
C PRO A 177 5.56 -21.00 6.41
N LEU A 178 6.41 -20.52 7.33
CA LEU A 178 7.69 -21.10 7.67
C LEU A 178 7.82 -21.28 9.18
N LYS A 179 8.27 -22.47 9.61
CA LYS A 179 8.67 -22.71 11.00
C LYS A 179 10.16 -22.42 11.12
N THR A 180 10.53 -21.47 11.97
CA THR A 180 11.89 -20.95 12.12
C THR A 180 12.26 -20.81 13.60
N ASP A 181 13.50 -20.44 13.89
CA ASP A 181 13.94 -20.11 15.26
C ASP A 181 13.27 -18.82 15.81
N TRP A 182 12.69 -18.02 14.92
CA TRP A 182 11.84 -16.87 15.24
C TRP A 182 10.35 -17.21 15.36
N GLY A 183 10.01 -18.51 15.41
CA GLY A 183 8.63 -18.98 15.45
C GLY A 183 8.04 -19.19 14.05
N GLU A 184 6.71 -19.19 13.98
CA GLU A 184 6.01 -19.26 12.70
C GLU A 184 6.03 -17.89 12.03
N LEU A 185 6.67 -17.83 10.86
CA LEU A 185 6.71 -16.65 10.01
C LEU A 185 5.84 -16.87 8.79
N PHE A 186 5.25 -15.78 8.31
CA PHE A 186 4.47 -15.77 7.09
C PHE A 186 5.16 -14.86 6.09
N VAL A 187 5.71 -15.46 5.04
CA VAL A 187 6.50 -14.75 4.02
C VAL A 187 5.69 -14.65 2.74
N SER A 188 5.28 -13.45 2.35
CA SER A 188 4.54 -13.20 1.11
C SER A 188 5.40 -12.46 0.08
N ARG A 189 5.26 -12.81 -1.20
CA ARG A 189 5.89 -12.05 -2.30
C ARG A 189 4.98 -10.91 -2.73
N THR A 190 4.91 -9.91 -1.88
CA THR A 190 4.10 -8.68 -2.00
C THR A 190 4.97 -7.45 -1.71
N GLY A 191 4.46 -6.27 -2.02
CA GLY A 191 5.25 -5.06 -1.88
C GLY A 191 4.54 -3.80 -2.34
N TYR A 192 5.13 -2.67 -1.96
CA TYR A 192 4.59 -1.32 -2.17
C TYR A 192 5.63 -0.38 -2.82
N THR A 193 6.48 -0.94 -3.68
CA THR A 193 7.66 -0.22 -4.22
C THR A 193 7.79 -0.26 -5.74
N GLY A 194 7.08 -1.19 -6.41
CA GLY A 194 7.26 -1.48 -7.83
C GLY A 194 8.45 -2.38 -8.17
N GLU A 195 9.23 -2.79 -7.16
CA GLU A 195 10.30 -3.80 -7.28
C GLU A 195 9.81 -5.21 -6.93
N ASP A 196 10.70 -6.20 -7.04
CA ASP A 196 10.49 -7.44 -6.28
C ASP A 196 10.52 -7.16 -4.78
N GLY A 197 9.99 -8.11 -4.02
CA GLY A 197 10.13 -8.07 -2.60
C GLY A 197 9.27 -9.07 -1.88
N PHE A 198 9.50 -9.12 -0.59
CA PHE A 198 8.80 -9.97 0.35
C PHE A 198 8.30 -9.12 1.52
N GLU A 199 7.15 -9.48 2.05
CA GLU A 199 6.66 -9.00 3.34
C GLU A 199 6.67 -10.18 4.30
N ILE A 200 7.21 -9.95 5.50
CA ILE A 200 7.47 -11.00 6.49
C ILE A 200 6.73 -10.62 7.76
N LEU A 201 5.68 -11.38 8.04
CA LEU A 201 4.85 -11.25 9.23
C LEU A 201 5.29 -12.28 10.27
N GLY A 202 5.41 -11.87 11.53
CA GLY A 202 5.71 -12.77 12.64
C GLY A 202 5.22 -12.22 13.97
N ASP A 203 5.49 -12.93 15.06
CA ASP A 203 5.07 -12.52 16.40
C ASP A 203 5.97 -11.41 16.96
N ARG A 204 5.34 -10.36 17.50
CA ARG A 204 6.00 -9.15 18.03
C ARG A 204 7.24 -9.42 18.90
N PRO A 205 7.27 -10.40 19.84
CA PRO A 205 8.45 -10.66 20.67
C PRO A 205 9.72 -11.02 19.88
N LYS A 206 9.58 -11.43 18.62
CA LYS A 206 10.68 -11.86 17.75
C LYS A 206 11.16 -10.78 16.79
N ALA A 207 10.48 -9.64 16.74
CA ALA A 207 10.75 -8.54 15.80
C ALA A 207 12.21 -8.04 15.88
N GLY A 208 12.72 -7.74 17.07
CA GLY A 208 14.07 -7.22 17.26
C GLY A 208 15.18 -8.21 16.83
N PRO A 209 15.18 -9.45 17.35
CA PRO A 209 16.10 -10.48 16.89
C PRO A 209 16.00 -10.79 15.39
N PHE A 210 14.79 -10.83 14.84
CA PHE A 210 14.57 -11.07 13.41
C PHE A 210 15.12 -9.93 12.54
N TRP A 211 14.90 -8.67 12.94
CA TRP A 211 15.46 -7.49 12.26
C TRP A 211 16.99 -7.57 12.17
N GLN A 212 17.66 -7.93 13.27
CA GLN A 212 19.12 -8.08 13.29
C GLN A 212 19.62 -9.19 12.35
N ALA A 213 18.97 -10.36 12.39
CA ALA A 213 19.30 -11.48 11.53
C ALA A 213 19.11 -11.14 10.04
N LEU A 214 18.03 -10.42 9.70
CA LEU A 214 17.78 -9.94 8.34
C LEU A 214 18.91 -9.01 7.86
N PHE A 215 19.40 -8.10 8.70
CA PHE A 215 20.53 -7.24 8.36
C PHE A 215 21.86 -7.98 8.24
N GLU A 216 22.06 -9.02 9.04
CA GLU A 216 23.24 -9.88 8.93
C GLU A 216 23.24 -10.64 7.60
N ALA A 217 22.15 -11.32 7.26
CA ALA A 217 21.97 -12.02 6.00
C ALA A 217 22.02 -11.06 4.79
N GLY A 218 21.52 -9.84 4.94
CA GLY A 218 21.47 -8.83 3.89
C GLY A 218 22.77 -8.07 3.63
N ARG A 219 23.78 -8.18 4.51
CA ARG A 219 25.04 -7.43 4.39
C ARG A 219 25.78 -7.68 3.06
N PRO A 220 25.94 -8.92 2.55
CA PRO A 220 26.57 -9.17 1.25
C PRO A 220 25.80 -8.57 0.06
N PHE A 221 24.53 -8.24 0.27
CA PHE A 221 23.58 -7.77 -0.76
C PHE A 221 23.30 -6.27 -0.66
N SER A 222 24.09 -5.53 0.14
CA SER A 222 23.93 -4.09 0.35
C SER A 222 22.56 -3.68 0.90
N LEU A 223 21.94 -4.52 1.73
CA LEU A 223 20.68 -4.20 2.39
C LEU A 223 20.81 -2.93 3.24
N ARG A 224 19.83 -2.02 3.11
CA ARG A 224 19.71 -0.82 3.95
C ARG A 224 18.35 -0.73 4.65
N PRO A 225 18.27 -0.11 5.84
CA PRO A 225 16.96 0.30 6.36
C PRO A 225 16.42 1.44 5.47
N ALA A 226 15.10 1.45 5.25
CA ALA A 226 14.44 2.48 4.46
C ALA A 226 13.21 3.02 5.21
N GLY A 227 13.09 4.34 5.25
CA GLY A 227 12.04 5.06 5.94
C GLY A 227 10.83 5.39 5.07
N PHE A 228 9.83 6.03 5.68
CA PHE A 228 8.56 6.37 5.05
C PHE A 228 8.69 7.35 3.89
N GLY A 229 9.71 8.23 3.90
CA GLY A 229 9.95 9.14 2.78
C GLY A 229 10.38 8.39 1.51
N ALA A 230 11.26 7.39 1.65
CA ALA A 230 11.60 6.51 0.54
C ALA A 230 10.38 5.68 0.10
N ARG A 231 9.60 5.12 1.04
CA ARG A 231 8.36 4.40 0.75
C ARG A 231 7.39 5.21 -0.10
N ASP A 232 7.17 6.48 0.24
CA ASP A 232 6.27 7.38 -0.50
C ASP A 232 6.78 7.71 -1.92
N THR A 233 8.09 7.94 -2.10
CA THR A 233 8.65 8.15 -3.44
C THR A 233 8.58 6.89 -4.31
N LEU A 234 8.85 5.70 -3.74
CA LEU A 234 8.82 4.43 -4.46
C LEU A 234 7.42 4.05 -4.91
N ARG A 235 6.42 4.15 -4.02
CA ARG A 235 5.01 3.85 -4.33
C ARG A 235 4.44 4.82 -5.35
N LEU A 236 4.80 6.12 -5.27
CA LEU A 236 4.34 7.14 -6.19
C LEU A 236 4.86 6.85 -7.60
N GLU A 237 6.15 6.56 -7.74
CA GLU A 237 6.73 6.12 -9.01
C GLU A 237 6.06 4.84 -9.54
N ALA A 238 5.77 3.89 -8.65
CA ALA A 238 5.05 2.65 -8.99
C ALA A 238 3.55 2.86 -9.24
N GLY A 239 3.04 4.09 -9.14
CA GLY A 239 1.62 4.41 -9.38
C GLY A 239 0.66 3.78 -8.39
N MET A 240 1.14 3.43 -7.19
CA MET A 240 0.34 2.77 -6.16
C MET A 240 -0.39 3.82 -5.31
N PRO A 241 -1.71 3.69 -5.11
CA PRO A 241 -2.49 4.67 -4.36
C PRO A 241 -2.18 4.59 -2.85
N LEU A 242 -2.37 5.70 -2.15
CA LEU A 242 -2.31 5.77 -0.70
C LEU A 242 -3.67 6.19 -0.14
N TYR A 243 -4.26 5.36 0.72
CA TYR A 243 -5.49 5.71 1.40
C TYR A 243 -5.36 7.01 2.20
N GLY A 244 -6.38 7.86 2.16
CA GLY A 244 -6.41 9.19 2.77
C GLY A 244 -5.79 10.29 1.89
N GLN A 245 -5.15 9.90 0.78
CA GLN A 245 -4.68 10.83 -0.26
C GLN A 245 -5.35 10.55 -1.60
N ASP A 246 -5.11 9.37 -2.15
CA ASP A 246 -5.59 8.97 -3.47
C ASP A 246 -6.93 8.23 -3.41
N LEU A 247 -7.24 7.62 -2.27
CA LEU A 247 -8.48 6.89 -1.99
C LEU A 247 -9.13 7.42 -0.71
N ASP A 248 -10.45 7.48 -0.69
CA ASP A 248 -11.26 7.82 0.48
C ASP A 248 -12.69 7.29 0.35
N ASP A 249 -13.50 7.48 1.40
CA ASP A 249 -14.89 7.02 1.48
C ASP A 249 -15.80 7.59 0.37
N THR A 250 -15.36 8.62 -0.35
CA THR A 250 -16.11 9.27 -1.45
C THR A 250 -15.65 8.83 -2.83
N THR A 251 -14.49 8.19 -2.91
CA THR A 251 -13.82 7.78 -4.14
C THR A 251 -14.21 6.36 -4.50
N SER A 252 -14.71 6.12 -5.71
CA SER A 252 -15.02 4.77 -6.18
C SER A 252 -13.78 4.05 -6.73
N ALA A 253 -13.88 2.72 -6.86
CA ALA A 253 -12.82 1.94 -7.50
C ALA A 253 -12.64 2.30 -8.99
N VAL A 254 -13.71 2.74 -9.67
CA VAL A 254 -13.64 3.15 -11.09
C VAL A 254 -12.98 4.52 -11.24
N GLU A 255 -13.29 5.49 -10.37
CA GLU A 255 -12.62 6.79 -10.33
C GLU A 255 -11.11 6.62 -10.12
N ALA A 256 -10.72 5.73 -9.21
CA ALA A 256 -9.33 5.47 -8.81
C ALA A 256 -8.51 4.62 -9.80
N GLY A 257 -9.10 4.12 -10.89
CA GLY A 257 -8.40 3.21 -11.81
C GLY A 257 -8.19 1.79 -11.26
N LEU A 258 -8.98 1.39 -10.26
CA LEU A 258 -8.94 0.10 -9.58
C LEU A 258 -9.97 -0.90 -10.14
N GLU A 259 -10.47 -0.72 -11.36
CA GLU A 259 -11.44 -1.65 -11.96
C GLU A 259 -10.92 -3.08 -12.04
N TRP A 260 -9.60 -3.26 -12.15
CA TRP A 260 -8.95 -4.57 -12.15
C TRP A 260 -9.11 -5.34 -10.82
N ALA A 261 -9.44 -4.63 -9.74
CA ALA A 261 -9.71 -5.17 -8.40
C ALA A 261 -11.23 -5.38 -8.13
N VAL A 262 -12.08 -5.12 -9.13
CA VAL A 262 -13.53 -5.33 -9.06
C VAL A 262 -13.94 -6.42 -10.05
N ASP A 263 -14.67 -7.43 -9.59
CA ASP A 263 -15.23 -8.48 -10.44
C ASP A 263 -16.63 -8.08 -10.90
N PHE A 264 -16.72 -7.49 -12.10
CA PHE A 264 -17.98 -7.01 -12.69
C PHE A 264 -18.94 -8.13 -13.13
N ASP A 265 -18.56 -9.40 -12.99
CA ASP A 265 -19.44 -10.53 -13.22
C ASP A 265 -20.12 -11.01 -11.91
N LYS A 266 -19.67 -10.53 -10.74
CA LYS A 266 -20.32 -10.84 -9.45
C LYS A 266 -21.70 -10.17 -9.37
N GLN A 267 -22.67 -10.97 -8.97
CA GLN A 267 -24.07 -10.55 -8.86
C GLN A 267 -24.32 -9.67 -7.62
N ASN A 268 -23.62 -9.94 -6.52
CA ASN A 268 -23.81 -9.20 -5.26
C ASN A 268 -22.49 -9.00 -4.53
N PHE A 269 -22.27 -7.78 -4.04
CA PHE A 269 -21.26 -7.40 -3.05
C PHE A 269 -21.58 -5.98 -2.54
N VAL A 270 -21.03 -5.60 -1.39
CA VAL A 270 -21.25 -4.26 -0.79
C VAL A 270 -20.71 -3.15 -1.69
N GLY A 271 -21.51 -2.10 -1.94
CA GLY A 271 -21.07 -0.95 -2.76
C GLY A 271 -21.05 -1.18 -4.28
N ARG A 272 -21.71 -2.24 -4.76
CA ARG A 272 -21.73 -2.66 -6.17
C ARG A 272 -22.30 -1.62 -7.12
N GLU A 273 -23.45 -1.02 -6.79
CA GLU A 273 -24.26 -0.25 -7.75
C GLU A 273 -23.50 0.90 -8.41
N ARG A 274 -22.82 1.73 -7.61
CA ARG A 274 -22.06 2.88 -8.10
C ARG A 274 -20.97 2.45 -9.08
N ASN A 275 -20.16 1.46 -8.69
CA ASN A 275 -19.03 0.99 -9.49
C ASN A 275 -19.50 0.39 -10.82
N PHE A 276 -20.63 -0.35 -10.84
CA PHE A 276 -21.20 -0.87 -12.09
C PHE A 276 -21.71 0.23 -13.02
N ARG A 277 -22.42 1.22 -12.46
CA ARG A 277 -22.90 2.38 -13.22
C ARG A 277 -21.75 3.15 -13.83
N GLU A 278 -20.70 3.44 -13.06
CA GLU A 278 -19.51 4.16 -13.55
C GLU A 278 -18.70 3.34 -14.54
N LYS A 279 -18.66 2.01 -14.40
CA LYS A 279 -18.03 1.14 -15.40
C LYS A 279 -18.73 1.22 -16.76
N ALA A 280 -20.06 1.33 -16.76
CA ALA A 280 -20.87 1.40 -17.97
C ALA A 280 -20.90 2.80 -18.61
N ALA A 281 -21.03 3.85 -17.78
CA ALA A 281 -21.24 5.23 -18.25
C ALA A 281 -19.98 6.10 -18.24
N GLY A 282 -18.91 5.65 -17.58
CA GLY A 282 -17.75 6.48 -17.23
C GLY A 282 -17.95 7.18 -15.87
N PRO A 283 -16.88 7.35 -15.07
CA PRO A 283 -16.94 8.14 -13.84
C PRO A 283 -16.96 9.65 -14.15
N SER A 284 -17.45 10.48 -13.22
CA SER A 284 -17.44 11.94 -13.39
C SER A 284 -16.04 12.55 -13.32
N ARG A 285 -15.14 11.92 -12.59
CA ARG A 285 -13.72 12.27 -12.46
C ARG A 285 -12.86 11.01 -12.54
N LYS A 286 -11.57 11.18 -12.82
CA LYS A 286 -10.63 10.07 -12.93
C LYS A 286 -9.29 10.43 -12.32
N LEU A 287 -8.67 9.47 -11.63
CA LEU A 287 -7.30 9.58 -11.17
C LEU A 287 -6.36 9.57 -12.38
N ILE A 288 -5.60 10.65 -12.53
CA ILE A 288 -4.56 10.79 -13.55
C ILE A 288 -3.18 10.80 -12.90
N GLY A 289 -2.17 10.41 -13.67
CA GLY A 289 -0.77 10.70 -13.38
C GLY A 289 -0.32 11.90 -14.21
N PHE A 290 0.53 12.74 -13.63
CA PHE A 290 1.04 13.91 -14.32
C PHE A 290 2.51 14.16 -14.03
N GLU A 291 3.14 14.89 -14.97
CA GLU A 291 4.52 15.37 -14.86
C GLU A 291 4.51 16.90 -14.94
N MET A 292 5.26 17.55 -14.06
CA MET A 292 5.46 19.01 -14.12
C MET A 292 6.31 19.37 -15.33
N ALA A 293 5.83 20.28 -16.17
CA ALA A 293 6.57 20.81 -17.31
C ALA A 293 7.57 21.91 -16.90
N GLU A 294 7.36 22.51 -15.73
CA GLU A 294 8.15 23.61 -15.19
C GLU A 294 8.64 23.31 -13.75
N ARG A 295 9.48 24.19 -13.21
CA ARG A 295 9.97 24.05 -11.84
C ARG A 295 8.82 24.27 -10.84
N GLY A 296 8.41 23.19 -10.19
CA GLY A 296 7.49 23.19 -9.07
C GLY A 296 7.35 21.76 -8.54
N ILE A 297 7.17 21.60 -7.23
CA ILE A 297 6.94 20.29 -6.63
C ILE A 297 5.48 20.22 -6.18
N PRO A 298 4.64 19.38 -6.80
CA PRO A 298 3.25 19.24 -6.41
C PRO A 298 3.16 18.60 -5.02
N ARG A 299 2.07 18.88 -4.30
CA ARG A 299 1.78 18.31 -2.98
C ARG A 299 0.30 17.99 -2.88
N HIS A 300 -0.04 17.04 -2.02
CA HIS A 300 -1.42 16.75 -1.63
C HIS A 300 -2.19 18.04 -1.30
N GLY A 301 -3.40 18.17 -1.84
CA GLY A 301 -4.29 19.30 -1.62
C GLY A 301 -4.07 20.51 -2.51
N PHE A 302 -3.01 20.54 -3.35
CA PHE A 302 -2.87 21.60 -4.35
C PHE A 302 -3.97 21.49 -5.42
N THR A 303 -4.37 22.61 -5.98
CA THR A 303 -5.43 22.67 -6.99
C THR A 303 -4.86 22.44 -8.39
N ILE A 304 -5.54 21.60 -9.17
CA ILE A 304 -5.35 21.44 -10.61
C ILE A 304 -6.31 22.43 -11.29
N GLU A 305 -5.79 23.32 -12.11
CA GLU A 305 -6.57 24.30 -12.87
C GLU A 305 -6.30 24.18 -14.37
N LYS A 306 -7.24 24.67 -15.17
CA LYS A 306 -7.04 24.88 -16.61
C LYS A 306 -7.75 26.16 -17.04
N GLY A 307 -6.98 27.16 -17.44
CA GLY A 307 -7.53 28.48 -17.81
C GLY A 307 -8.29 29.16 -16.66
N GLY A 308 -7.81 29.01 -15.42
CA GLY A 308 -8.43 29.57 -14.22
C GLY A 308 -9.66 28.81 -13.69
N ARG A 309 -10.06 27.70 -14.35
CA ARG A 309 -11.10 26.79 -13.86
C ARG A 309 -10.47 25.67 -13.05
N SER A 310 -10.91 25.47 -11.81
CA SER A 310 -10.55 24.31 -11.00
C SER A 310 -11.09 23.01 -11.62
N LEU A 311 -10.19 22.04 -11.84
CA LEU A 311 -10.50 20.70 -12.32
C LEU A 311 -10.62 19.71 -11.16
N GLY A 312 -9.83 19.90 -10.11
CA GLY A 312 -9.83 19.04 -8.93
C GLY A 312 -8.52 19.11 -8.15
N PRO A 313 -8.33 18.20 -7.18
CA PRO A 313 -7.15 18.23 -6.32
C PRO A 313 -6.02 17.33 -6.85
N VAL A 314 -4.79 17.76 -6.59
CA VAL A 314 -3.61 16.88 -6.49
C VAL A 314 -3.79 16.01 -5.25
N THR A 315 -3.70 14.71 -5.41
CA THR A 315 -3.81 13.74 -4.31
C THR A 315 -2.45 13.35 -3.77
N SER A 316 -1.48 13.11 -4.64
CA SER A 316 -0.10 12.76 -4.28
C SER A 316 0.88 13.52 -5.15
N GLY A 317 2.04 13.91 -4.63
CA GLY A 317 2.99 14.68 -5.42
C GLY A 317 4.37 14.84 -4.81
N GLY A 318 5.40 14.73 -5.65
CA GLY A 318 6.77 14.83 -5.21
C GLY A 318 7.81 14.74 -6.31
N PHE A 319 9.07 14.78 -5.89
CA PHE A 319 10.20 14.48 -6.75
C PHE A 319 10.36 12.96 -6.85
N ALA A 320 10.39 12.42 -8.07
CA ALA A 320 10.66 11.04 -8.40
C ALA A 320 12.17 10.83 -8.63
N PRO A 321 12.90 10.21 -7.68
CA PRO A 321 14.35 10.08 -7.76
C PRO A 321 14.84 9.30 -8.98
N THR A 322 14.15 8.21 -9.34
CA THR A 322 14.52 7.38 -10.50
C THR A 322 14.38 8.15 -11.81
N LEU A 323 13.28 8.92 -11.92
CA LEU A 323 12.93 9.65 -13.14
C LEU A 323 13.60 11.03 -13.23
N LYS A 324 14.10 11.54 -12.10
CA LYS A 324 14.62 12.91 -11.94
C LYS A 324 13.62 13.98 -12.37
N LYS A 325 12.34 13.75 -12.06
CA LYS A 325 11.20 14.58 -12.47
C LYS A 325 10.28 14.85 -11.28
N ASN A 326 9.53 15.95 -11.33
CA ASN A 326 8.43 16.17 -10.41
C ASN A 326 7.15 15.58 -11.01
N ILE A 327 6.54 14.65 -10.28
CA ILE A 327 5.36 13.91 -10.70
C ILE A 327 4.26 14.01 -9.64
N GLY A 328 3.04 13.68 -10.03
CA GLY A 328 1.96 13.56 -9.07
C GLY A 328 0.77 12.77 -9.61
N LEU A 329 -0.15 12.48 -8.71
CA LEU A 329 -1.46 11.94 -8.96
C LEU A 329 -2.51 12.99 -8.62
N GLY A 330 -3.66 12.96 -9.30
CA GLY A 330 -4.76 13.86 -8.98
C GLY A 330 -6.05 13.49 -9.72
N TYR A 331 -7.17 14.01 -9.23
CA TYR A 331 -8.47 13.80 -9.86
C TYR A 331 -8.83 14.98 -10.75
N VAL A 332 -9.21 14.68 -12.00
CA VAL A 332 -9.73 15.65 -12.97
C VAL A 332 -11.04 15.12 -13.57
N PRO A 333 -11.90 15.98 -14.16
CA PRO A 333 -13.06 15.53 -14.91
C PRO A 333 -12.66 14.55 -16.01
N LEU A 334 -13.51 13.58 -16.32
CA LEU A 334 -13.16 12.50 -17.26
C LEU A 334 -12.68 13.04 -18.61
N GLU A 335 -13.29 14.11 -19.11
CA GLU A 335 -12.93 14.78 -20.37
C GLU A 335 -11.52 15.40 -20.36
N GLU A 336 -10.98 15.72 -19.18
CA GLU A 336 -9.63 16.28 -19.00
C GLU A 336 -8.57 15.19 -18.75
N SER A 337 -8.95 13.91 -18.68
CA SER A 337 -8.05 12.81 -18.30
C SER A 337 -7.18 12.25 -19.44
N THR A 338 -7.28 12.83 -20.64
CA THR A 338 -6.59 12.35 -21.84
C THR A 338 -5.07 12.54 -21.74
N LEU A 339 -4.29 11.55 -22.17
CA LEU A 339 -2.82 11.63 -22.19
C LEU A 339 -2.34 12.86 -22.99
N GLY A 340 -1.35 13.57 -22.45
CA GLY A 340 -0.80 14.78 -23.06
C GLY A 340 -1.63 16.04 -22.82
N ASN A 341 -2.81 15.96 -22.23
CA ASN A 341 -3.59 17.15 -21.86
C ASN A 341 -2.79 18.02 -20.88
N GLU A 342 -2.75 19.33 -21.13
CA GLU A 342 -2.01 20.30 -20.33
C GLU A 342 -2.94 21.06 -19.37
N PHE A 343 -2.41 21.38 -18.20
CA PHE A 343 -3.09 22.09 -17.13
C PHE A 343 -2.05 22.74 -16.19
N GLU A 344 -2.51 23.49 -15.20
CA GLU A 344 -1.67 24.14 -14.21
C GLU A 344 -1.89 23.54 -12.81
N ILE A 345 -0.82 23.42 -12.02
CA ILE A 345 -0.90 23.19 -10.58
C ILE A 345 -0.69 24.51 -9.86
N ILE A 346 -1.58 24.86 -8.94
CA ILE A 346 -1.45 26.08 -8.13
C ILE A 346 -0.48 25.84 -6.98
N ILE A 347 0.72 26.37 -7.11
CA ILE A 347 1.81 26.23 -6.13
C ILE A 347 2.10 27.60 -5.54
N ARG A 348 1.89 27.75 -4.23
CA ARG A 348 2.10 29.02 -3.50
C ARG A 348 1.35 30.21 -4.15
N GLY A 349 0.16 29.94 -4.69
CA GLY A 349 -0.69 30.94 -5.35
C GLY A 349 -0.36 31.22 -6.82
N GLY A 350 0.68 30.61 -7.38
CA GLY A 350 1.04 30.76 -8.80
C GLY A 350 0.77 29.49 -9.62
N PRO A 351 0.26 29.61 -10.86
CA PRO A 351 0.09 28.47 -11.76
C PRO A 351 1.44 27.96 -12.27
N VAL A 352 1.65 26.64 -12.24
CA VAL A 352 2.84 25.98 -12.77
C VAL A 352 2.42 24.86 -13.72
N ARG A 353 2.92 24.86 -14.96
CA ARG A 353 2.44 23.94 -15.99
C ARG A 353 2.78 22.48 -15.70
N ALA A 354 1.83 21.61 -16.01
CA ALA A 354 1.94 20.16 -15.96
C ALA A 354 1.17 19.52 -17.13
N ARG A 355 1.42 18.23 -17.37
CA ARG A 355 0.71 17.47 -18.39
C ARG A 355 0.35 16.07 -17.90
N VAL A 356 -0.78 15.54 -18.36
CA VAL A 356 -1.17 14.15 -18.13
C VAL A 356 -0.15 13.22 -18.78
N VAL A 357 0.36 12.26 -18.02
CA VAL A 357 1.21 11.17 -18.51
C VAL A 357 0.64 9.82 -18.08
N ARG A 358 1.11 8.75 -18.72
CA ARG A 358 0.76 7.40 -18.27
C ARG A 358 1.47 7.11 -16.95
N PHE A 359 0.75 6.57 -15.98
CA PHE A 359 1.31 5.94 -14.78
C PHE A 359 0.91 4.45 -14.73
N PRO A 360 1.68 3.56 -14.09
CA PRO A 360 2.83 3.82 -13.22
C PRO A 360 4.00 4.50 -13.97
N PHE A 361 4.69 5.42 -13.29
CA PHE A 361 5.76 6.23 -13.89
C PHE A 361 7.07 5.43 -14.02
N TYR A 362 7.24 4.44 -13.14
CA TYR A 362 8.30 3.46 -13.16
C TYR A 362 7.72 2.06 -13.25
N LYS A 363 8.39 1.20 -14.00
CA LYS A 363 8.13 -0.24 -14.02
C LYS A 363 9.45 -0.96 -14.17
N ARG A 364 9.74 -1.86 -13.22
CA ARG A 364 10.89 -2.76 -13.28
C ARG A 364 10.91 -3.54 -14.60
N ASN A 365 12.12 -3.75 -15.14
CA ASN A 365 12.35 -4.70 -16.22
C ASN A 365 12.20 -6.14 -15.67
N LYS A 366 11.42 -6.97 -16.35
CA LYS A 366 11.09 -8.33 -15.86
C LYS A 366 12.25 -9.29 -16.01
#